data_AF-A0A3S4Q410-F1
#
_entry.id   AF-A0A3S4Q410-F1
#
_cell.length_a   1.000
_cell.length_b   1.000
_cell.length_c   1.000
_cell.angle_alpha   90.00
_cell.angle_beta   90.00
_cell.angle_gamma   90.00
#
_symmetry.space_group_name_H-M   'P 1'
#
loop_
_entity.id
_entity.type
_entity.pdbx_description
1 polymer ?
#
loop_
_entity_poly.entity_id
_entity_poly.type
_entity_poly.pdbx_seq_one_letter_code
_entity_poly.pdbx_strand_id
1 'polypeptide(L)'
;CLKNYKLDPAWYFTTPGLAWDVMLKHSGIKLELLKDNDMILMIENGIRGGISQCSHRYAKANNKYIEGYDSTRDSKYIMYYDANNLYGWALSQPLPYEDFKWVSKEEMNKNKSNPNYGFILMVDLEYPEELHDYHNDLPLAPEKILPPGNKTEKLLCHFGKRERYTIHYKILKLYMKLGIKVTRLYKILQFKQSAFMKSYIDMNTALRAKATNDFEKDFFKLMNNSVFGKTMENIRNRQNIFFESNENRILNRVSKFNYKHYTIFSDNLIALHMYKTEIVFDKPIYVGFSVLDLSKILMYKFHYKIMKPKFSNIRLMYMDTDSFIYEISTYDIYEDMKEM
;
A
#
# COMPACT_ATOMS: atom_id res chain seq x y z
N CYS A 1 -5.65 -18.74 18.98
CA CYS A 1 -4.67 -19.21 17.96
C CYS A 1 -4.77 -20.71 17.68
N LEU A 2 -4.43 -21.60 18.63
CA LEU A 2 -4.38 -23.05 18.39
C LEU A 2 -5.70 -23.65 17.89
N LYS A 3 -6.84 -23.25 18.48
CA LYS A 3 -8.19 -23.71 18.07
C LYS A 3 -8.50 -23.38 16.60
N ASN A 4 -8.28 -22.12 16.20
CA ASN A 4 -8.69 -21.57 14.91
C ASN A 4 -7.66 -21.83 13.80
N TYR A 5 -6.37 -21.71 14.09
CA TYR A 5 -5.30 -21.75 13.09
C TYR A 5 -4.42 -22.99 13.15
N LYS A 6 -4.58 -23.82 14.18
CA LYS A 6 -3.76 -25.03 14.41
C LYS A 6 -2.26 -24.71 14.46
N LEU A 7 -1.90 -23.52 14.95
CA LEU A 7 -0.53 -23.10 15.25
C LEU A 7 -0.50 -22.58 16.68
N ASP A 8 0.54 -22.99 17.40
CA ASP A 8 0.77 -22.60 18.79
C ASP A 8 1.53 -21.26 18.81
N PRO A 9 0.93 -20.20 19.39
CA PRO A 9 1.55 -18.88 19.43
C PRO A 9 2.84 -18.83 20.26
N ALA A 10 3.10 -19.80 21.15
CA ALA A 10 4.33 -19.85 21.95
C ALA A 10 5.60 -20.04 21.10
N TRP A 11 5.47 -20.50 19.85
CA TRP A 11 6.58 -20.67 18.91
C TRP A 11 6.93 -19.40 18.12
N TYR A 12 6.23 -18.30 18.37
CA TYR A 12 6.36 -17.08 17.58
C TYR A 12 6.78 -15.90 18.44
N PHE A 13 7.85 -15.21 18.03
CA PHE A 13 8.29 -13.98 18.66
C PHE A 13 7.31 -12.82 18.48
N THR A 14 6.53 -12.83 17.40
CA THR A 14 5.63 -11.72 17.05
C THR A 14 4.37 -12.21 16.34
N THR A 15 3.26 -11.51 16.53
CA THR A 15 1.99 -11.77 15.84
C THR A 15 2.13 -11.74 14.31
N PRO A 16 2.92 -10.84 13.68
CA PRO A 16 3.15 -10.90 12.25
C PRO A 16 3.86 -12.16 11.75
N GLY A 17 4.79 -12.71 12.52
CA GLY A 17 5.39 -14.01 12.22
C GLY A 17 4.33 -15.12 12.21
N LEU A 18 3.49 -15.16 13.26
CA LEU A 18 2.37 -16.10 13.34
C LEU A 18 1.40 -15.93 12.16
N ALA A 19 0.98 -14.70 11.87
CA ALA A 19 0.02 -14.42 10.81
C ALA A 19 0.52 -14.86 9.42
N TRP A 20 1.80 -14.65 9.15
CA TRP A 20 2.44 -15.10 7.91
C TRP A 20 2.38 -16.61 7.74
N ASP A 21 2.76 -17.36 8.78
CA ASP A 21 2.76 -18.82 8.74
C ASP A 21 1.34 -19.40 8.71
N VAL A 22 0.38 -18.79 9.40
CA VAL A 22 -1.04 -19.14 9.28
C VAL A 22 -1.49 -18.97 7.83
N MET A 23 -1.15 -17.85 7.18
CA MET A 23 -1.54 -17.60 5.80
C MET A 23 -0.92 -18.63 4.84
N LEU A 24 0.37 -18.95 4.99
CA LEU A 24 1.04 -19.96 4.17
C LEU A 24 0.43 -21.36 4.37
N LYS A 25 0.20 -21.75 5.64
CA LYS A 25 -0.43 -23.03 5.99
C LYS A 25 -1.85 -23.13 5.45
N HIS A 26 -2.63 -22.05 5.54
CA HIS A 26 -4.03 -22.02 5.13
C HIS A 26 -4.18 -22.05 3.59
N SER A 27 -3.34 -21.30 2.88
CA SER A 27 -3.41 -21.21 1.41
C SER A 27 -2.69 -22.34 0.69
N GLY A 28 -1.69 -22.96 1.33
CA GLY A 28 -0.80 -23.94 0.68
C GLY A 28 0.05 -23.35 -0.45
N ILE A 29 0.10 -22.02 -0.56
CA ILE A 29 0.80 -21.34 -1.65
C ILE A 29 2.31 -21.50 -1.52
N LYS A 30 2.99 -21.64 -2.66
CA LYS A 30 4.44 -21.53 -2.77
C LYS A 30 4.76 -20.22 -3.47
N LEU A 31 5.47 -19.34 -2.79
CA LEU A 31 5.88 -18.04 -3.32
C LEU A 31 7.30 -18.15 -3.87
N GLU A 32 7.47 -17.89 -5.16
CA GLU A 32 8.78 -17.85 -5.80
C GLU A 32 9.58 -16.65 -5.30
N LEU A 33 10.87 -16.85 -5.03
CA LEU A 33 11.80 -15.77 -4.70
C LEU A 33 12.38 -15.18 -5.97
N LEU A 34 12.45 -13.84 -6.04
CA LEU A 34 13.10 -13.15 -7.14
C LEU A 34 14.60 -13.41 -7.10
N LYS A 35 15.15 -13.94 -8.20
CA LYS A 35 16.58 -14.25 -8.35
C LYS A 35 17.36 -13.16 -9.08
N ASP A 36 16.66 -12.28 -9.77
CA ASP A 36 17.23 -11.18 -10.54
C ASP A 36 17.20 -9.89 -9.72
N ASN A 37 18.38 -9.28 -9.53
CA ASN A 37 18.55 -8.02 -8.82
C ASN A 37 17.77 -6.88 -9.47
N ASP A 38 17.67 -6.86 -10.80
CA ASP A 38 16.93 -5.81 -11.51
C ASP A 38 15.42 -5.88 -11.22
N MET A 39 14.87 -7.09 -11.05
CA MET A 39 13.46 -7.27 -10.67
C MET A 39 13.22 -6.75 -9.25
N ILE A 40 14.14 -7.06 -8.32
CA ILE A 40 14.07 -6.59 -6.94
C ILE A 40 14.12 -5.05 -6.91
N LEU A 41 15.11 -4.45 -7.56
CA LEU A 41 15.27 -3.00 -7.60
C LEU A 41 14.08 -2.30 -8.27
N MET A 42 13.55 -2.86 -9.36
CA MET A 42 12.37 -2.34 -10.03
C MET A 42 11.16 -2.32 -9.08
N ILE A 43 10.93 -3.41 -8.35
CA ILE A 43 9.81 -3.50 -7.40
C ILE A 43 10.04 -2.58 -6.19
N GLU A 44 11.24 -2.56 -5.60
CA GLU A 44 11.59 -1.67 -4.48
C GLU A 44 11.33 -0.20 -4.85
N ASN A 45 11.77 0.24 -6.03
CA ASN A 45 11.55 1.60 -6.52
C ASN A 45 10.07 1.90 -6.82
N GLY A 46 9.28 0.87 -7.16
CA GLY A 46 7.84 1.00 -7.40
C GLY A 46 7.00 1.08 -6.13
N ILE A 47 7.54 0.73 -4.96
CA ILE A 47 6.78 0.71 -3.70
C ILE A 47 6.39 2.13 -3.28
N ARG A 48 5.08 2.40 -3.29
CA ARG A 48 4.47 3.67 -2.87
C ARG A 48 3.33 3.40 -1.92
N GLY A 49 3.43 3.93 -0.70
CA GLY A 49 2.47 3.71 0.39
C GLY A 49 1.05 4.23 0.11
N GLY A 50 0.28 4.36 1.18
CA GLY A 50 -1.01 5.06 1.15
C GLY A 50 -0.82 6.54 0.81
N ILE A 51 -1.77 7.12 0.07
CA ILE A 51 -1.77 8.54 -0.23
C ILE A 51 -2.37 9.24 1.00
N SER A 52 -1.64 10.21 1.55
CA SER A 52 -2.13 11.08 2.62
C SER A 52 -1.93 12.52 2.18
N GLN A 53 -3.01 13.25 1.93
CA GLN A 53 -2.93 14.61 1.41
C GLN A 53 -4.11 15.48 1.86
N CYS A 54 -3.81 16.76 2.09
CA CYS A 54 -4.78 17.82 2.28
C CYS A 54 -4.90 18.59 0.97
N SER A 55 -5.99 18.38 0.23
CA SER A 55 -6.22 19.01 -1.06
C SER A 55 -6.75 20.44 -0.90
N HIS A 56 -7.53 20.71 0.17
CA HIS A 56 -8.07 22.02 0.48
C HIS A 56 -7.93 22.33 1.97
N ARG A 57 -7.49 23.55 2.29
CA ARG A 57 -7.13 23.94 3.67
C ARG A 57 -8.32 24.22 4.58
N TYR A 58 -9.50 24.49 4.02
CA TYR A 58 -10.67 24.93 4.78
C TYR A 58 -11.97 24.52 4.09
N ALA A 59 -12.89 23.95 4.86
CA ALA A 59 -14.30 23.80 4.52
C ALA A 59 -15.17 24.14 5.73
N LYS A 60 -16.38 24.62 5.47
CA LYS A 60 -17.40 24.86 6.50
C LYS A 60 -18.73 24.34 6.00
N ALA A 61 -19.34 23.46 6.80
CA ALA A 61 -20.69 22.96 6.53
C ALA A 61 -21.72 24.09 6.67
N ASN A 62 -22.76 24.04 5.85
CA ASN A 62 -23.94 24.89 5.93
C ASN A 62 -25.14 24.06 5.49
N ASN A 63 -25.83 23.39 6.39
CA ASN A 63 -26.97 22.55 6.03
C ASN A 63 -28.04 22.55 7.13
N LYS A 64 -29.26 22.15 6.78
CA LYS A 64 -30.44 22.20 7.65
C LYS A 64 -30.35 21.39 8.95
N TYR A 65 -29.34 20.52 9.10
CA TYR A 65 -29.16 19.67 10.27
C TYR A 65 -28.22 20.25 11.33
N ILE A 66 -27.59 21.41 11.07
CA ILE A 66 -26.65 22.03 12.00
C ILE A 66 -27.16 23.37 12.54
N GLU A 67 -26.75 23.71 13.76
CA GLU A 67 -27.03 25.01 14.36
C GLU A 67 -26.29 26.12 13.60
N GLY A 68 -26.97 27.25 13.37
CA GLY A 68 -26.43 28.36 12.56
C GLY A 68 -26.53 28.15 11.04
N TYR A 69 -27.40 27.24 10.58
CA TYR A 69 -27.75 27.12 9.17
C TYR A 69 -28.28 28.44 8.60
N ASP A 70 -27.69 28.84 7.46
CA ASP A 70 -28.11 30.02 6.71
C ASP A 70 -28.77 29.57 5.41
N SER A 71 -30.10 29.74 5.34
CA SER A 71 -30.91 29.36 4.17
C SER A 71 -30.66 30.23 2.94
N THR A 72 -29.95 31.36 3.09
CA THR A 72 -29.57 32.22 1.96
C THR A 72 -28.31 31.75 1.25
N ARG A 73 -27.57 30.81 1.86
CA ARG A 73 -26.32 30.24 1.33
C ARG A 73 -26.54 28.81 0.84
N ASP A 74 -25.69 28.41 -0.11
CA ASP A 74 -25.70 27.04 -0.64
C ASP A 74 -25.60 26.00 0.47
N SER A 75 -26.39 24.93 0.32
CA SER A 75 -26.35 23.80 1.24
C SER A 75 -25.07 22.98 1.01
N LYS A 76 -24.26 22.86 2.06
CA LYS A 76 -22.96 22.21 2.08
C LYS A 76 -22.83 21.20 3.22
N TYR A 77 -22.37 20.01 2.86
CA TYR A 77 -22.09 18.92 3.78
C TYR A 77 -20.60 18.59 3.77
N ILE A 78 -20.07 18.24 4.95
CA ILE A 78 -18.73 17.68 5.09
C ILE A 78 -18.88 16.23 5.48
N MET A 79 -18.49 15.31 4.60
CA MET A 79 -18.72 13.88 4.77
C MET A 79 -17.42 13.11 4.87
N TYR A 80 -17.35 12.20 5.84
CA TYR A 80 -16.25 11.27 6.03
C TYR A 80 -16.65 9.89 5.52
N TYR A 81 -15.87 9.34 4.61
CA TYR A 81 -16.02 7.98 4.11
C TYR A 81 -14.73 7.20 4.35
N ASP A 82 -14.85 5.97 4.81
CA ASP A 82 -13.73 5.07 5.08
C ASP A 82 -13.95 3.71 4.42
N ALA A 83 -12.93 3.21 3.73
CA ALA A 83 -12.99 1.91 3.08
C ALA A 83 -12.76 0.79 4.11
N ASN A 84 -13.84 0.10 4.47
CA ASN A 84 -13.79 -1.07 5.34
C ASN A 84 -12.77 -2.12 4.85
N ASN A 85 -11.63 -2.23 5.53
CA ASN A 85 -10.57 -3.21 5.26
C ASN A 85 -9.99 -3.10 3.83
N LEU A 86 -9.57 -1.90 3.41
CA LEU A 86 -9.00 -1.62 2.09
C LEU A 86 -7.89 -2.62 1.68
N TYR A 87 -6.92 -2.85 2.56
CA TYR A 87 -5.83 -3.79 2.26
C TYR A 87 -6.30 -5.24 2.23
N GLY A 88 -7.27 -5.65 3.06
CA GLY A 88 -7.88 -6.98 2.95
C GLY A 88 -8.60 -7.19 1.63
N TRP A 89 -9.30 -6.18 1.10
CA TRP A 89 -9.87 -6.22 -0.24
C TRP A 89 -8.80 -6.40 -1.32
N ALA A 90 -7.69 -5.67 -1.21
CA ALA A 90 -6.56 -5.76 -2.13
C ALA A 90 -5.82 -7.10 -2.04
N LEU A 91 -5.65 -7.65 -0.83
CA LEU A 91 -5.09 -8.98 -0.58
C LEU A 91 -5.98 -10.10 -1.15
N SER A 92 -7.28 -9.85 -1.27
CA SER A 92 -8.24 -10.80 -1.86
C SER A 92 -8.26 -10.80 -3.38
N GLN A 93 -7.50 -9.91 -4.03
CA GLN A 93 -7.39 -9.87 -5.49
C GLN A 93 -6.38 -10.92 -6.00
N PRO A 94 -6.34 -11.19 -7.32
CA PRO A 94 -5.24 -11.93 -7.91
C PRO A 94 -3.90 -11.21 -7.70
N LEU A 95 -2.97 -11.87 -7.00
CA LEU A 95 -1.64 -11.40 -6.62
C LEU A 95 -0.54 -12.27 -7.27
N PRO A 96 0.66 -11.71 -7.51
CA PRO A 96 1.78 -12.49 -8.08
C PRO A 96 2.21 -13.62 -7.14
N TYR A 97 2.64 -14.75 -7.69
CA TYR A 97 3.24 -15.82 -6.87
C TYR A 97 4.40 -16.59 -7.53
N GLU A 98 4.46 -16.71 -8.87
CA GLU A 98 5.51 -17.46 -9.57
C GLU A 98 5.66 -17.05 -11.06
N ASP A 99 6.61 -17.69 -11.76
CA ASP A 99 6.91 -17.55 -13.20
C ASP A 99 7.27 -16.11 -13.58
N PHE A 100 8.13 -15.51 -12.76
CA PHE A 100 8.64 -14.16 -12.98
C PHE A 100 9.63 -14.14 -14.14
N LYS A 101 9.30 -13.41 -15.20
CA LYS A 101 10.18 -13.26 -16.36
C LYS A 101 10.03 -11.92 -17.05
N TRP A 102 11.15 -11.42 -17.58
CA TRP A 102 11.14 -10.32 -18.52
C TRP A 102 10.54 -10.79 -19.84
N VAL A 103 9.61 -10.01 -20.39
CA VAL A 103 8.94 -10.33 -21.65
C VAL A 103 8.95 -9.14 -22.60
N SER A 104 8.86 -9.44 -23.89
CA SER A 104 8.67 -8.40 -24.92
C SER A 104 7.22 -7.88 -24.93
N LYS A 105 7.00 -6.78 -25.67
CA LYS A 105 5.65 -6.24 -25.88
C LYS A 105 4.75 -7.21 -26.65
N GLU A 106 5.31 -7.95 -27.61
CA GLU A 106 4.61 -8.97 -28.39
C GLU A 106 4.15 -10.13 -27.49
N GLU A 107 5.02 -10.61 -26.60
CA GLU A 107 4.70 -11.66 -25.63
C GLU A 107 3.65 -11.23 -24.62
N MET A 108 3.77 -10.01 -24.08
CA MET A 108 2.73 -9.42 -23.24
C MET A 108 1.39 -9.37 -23.98
N ASN A 109 1.38 -8.98 -25.25
CA ASN A 109 0.17 -8.92 -26.06
C ASN A 109 -0.50 -10.29 -26.28
N LYS A 110 0.28 -11.38 -26.30
CA LYS A 110 -0.25 -12.75 -26.36
C LYS A 110 -0.88 -13.17 -25.03
N ASN A 111 -0.25 -12.81 -23.91
CA ASN A 111 -0.67 -13.25 -22.58
C ASN A 111 -1.68 -12.32 -21.88
N LYS A 112 -1.87 -11.08 -22.37
CA LYS A 112 -2.72 -10.06 -21.71
C LYS A 112 -4.19 -10.44 -21.54
N SER A 113 -4.69 -11.36 -22.35
CA SER A 113 -6.07 -11.88 -22.30
C SER A 113 -6.23 -13.03 -21.30
N ASN A 114 -5.13 -13.66 -20.90
CA ASN A 114 -5.16 -14.77 -19.96
C ASN A 114 -5.24 -14.25 -18.51
N PRO A 115 -6.29 -14.59 -17.74
CA PRO A 115 -6.48 -14.08 -16.39
C PRO A 115 -5.41 -14.58 -15.40
N ASN A 116 -4.73 -15.67 -15.71
CA ASN A 116 -3.70 -16.27 -14.87
C ASN A 116 -2.38 -15.50 -14.91
N TYR A 117 -2.20 -14.59 -15.88
CA TYR A 117 -1.00 -13.76 -15.98
C TYR A 117 -1.27 -12.30 -15.57
N GLY A 118 -0.29 -11.72 -14.91
CA GLY A 118 -0.23 -10.29 -14.59
C GLY A 118 1.09 -9.68 -15.05
N PHE A 119 1.17 -8.34 -15.00
CA PHE A 119 2.35 -7.60 -15.42
C PHE A 119 2.67 -6.44 -14.46
N ILE A 120 3.96 -6.23 -14.21
CA ILE A 120 4.51 -4.98 -13.66
C ILE A 120 5.30 -4.33 -14.79
N LEU A 121 5.03 -3.06 -15.07
CA LEU A 121 5.62 -2.34 -16.19
C LEU A 121 6.45 -1.18 -15.68
N MET A 122 7.55 -0.87 -16.35
CA MET A 122 8.29 0.38 -16.19
C MET A 122 8.01 1.27 -17.40
N VAL A 123 7.36 2.41 -17.17
CA VAL A 123 6.81 3.27 -18.23
C VAL A 123 7.05 4.75 -17.94
N ASP A 124 7.03 5.58 -18.98
CA ASP A 124 6.87 7.02 -18.83
C ASP A 124 5.38 7.37 -18.94
N LEU A 125 4.90 8.22 -18.03
CA LEU A 125 3.51 8.69 -17.99
C LEU A 125 3.46 10.20 -18.19
N GLU A 126 2.57 10.63 -19.06
CA GLU A 126 2.24 12.03 -19.31
C GLU A 126 0.83 12.34 -18.85
N TYR A 127 0.69 13.45 -18.14
CA TYR A 127 -0.58 13.99 -17.68
C TYR A 127 -1.04 15.08 -18.65
N PRO A 128 -2.13 14.87 -19.39
CA PRO A 128 -2.67 15.91 -20.26
C PRO A 128 -3.21 17.10 -19.46
N GLU A 129 -2.94 18.31 -19.94
CA GLU A 129 -3.33 19.57 -19.27
C GLU A 129 -4.85 19.71 -19.13
N GLU A 130 -5.62 19.18 -20.10
CA GLU A 130 -7.07 19.20 -20.08
C GLU A 130 -7.70 18.44 -18.89
N LEU A 131 -6.92 17.60 -18.20
CA LEU A 131 -7.37 16.84 -17.04
C LEU A 131 -7.06 17.52 -15.72
N HIS A 132 -6.27 18.60 -15.70
CA HIS A 132 -5.77 19.18 -14.45
C HIS A 132 -6.90 19.65 -13.55
N ASP A 133 -7.87 20.40 -14.08
CA ASP A 133 -9.00 20.90 -13.31
C ASP A 133 -9.88 19.75 -12.77
N TYR A 134 -10.17 18.76 -13.62
CA TYR A 134 -11.01 17.62 -13.23
C TYR A 134 -10.35 16.73 -12.19
N HIS A 135 -9.02 16.58 -12.24
CA HIS A 135 -8.24 15.74 -11.34
C HIS A 135 -7.57 16.51 -10.20
N ASN A 136 -7.85 17.80 -10.04
CA ASN A 136 -7.15 18.70 -9.11
C ASN A 136 -7.14 18.20 -7.67
N ASP A 137 -8.25 17.63 -7.20
CA ASP A 137 -8.33 17.19 -5.82
C ASP A 137 -7.58 15.87 -5.54
N LEU A 138 -7.34 15.04 -6.56
CA LEU A 138 -6.69 13.73 -6.41
C LEU A 138 -5.92 13.30 -7.67
N PRO A 139 -4.80 13.95 -8.02
CA PRO A 139 -4.02 13.57 -9.19
C PRO A 139 -3.59 12.09 -9.17
N LEU A 140 -3.59 11.47 -10.35
CA LEU A 140 -3.22 10.08 -10.55
C LEU A 140 -1.70 9.88 -10.46
N ALA A 141 -1.25 8.63 -10.32
CA ALA A 141 0.16 8.24 -10.35
C ALA A 141 1.05 9.02 -9.36
N PRO A 142 0.84 8.87 -8.04
CA PRO A 142 1.65 9.56 -7.05
C PRO A 142 3.12 9.13 -7.13
N GLU A 143 4.04 10.03 -6.79
CA GLU A 143 5.49 9.83 -6.88
C GLU A 143 6.18 10.26 -5.58
N LYS A 144 7.25 9.56 -5.20
CA LYS A 144 8.10 9.99 -4.09
C LYS A 144 9.05 11.06 -4.61
N ILE A 145 8.90 12.28 -4.11
CA ILE A 145 9.72 13.42 -4.50
C ILE A 145 10.18 14.11 -3.22
N LEU A 146 11.38 14.68 -3.22
CA LEU A 146 11.83 15.60 -2.18
C LEU A 146 11.24 16.99 -2.45
N PRO A 147 10.22 17.46 -1.71
CA PRO A 147 9.65 18.77 -1.96
C PRO A 147 10.68 19.87 -1.62
N PRO A 148 10.63 21.04 -2.29
CA PRO A 148 11.49 22.17 -1.96
C PRO A 148 11.41 22.51 -0.46
N GLY A 149 12.57 22.70 0.17
CA GLY A 149 12.66 23.05 1.60
C GLY A 149 12.42 21.89 2.59
N ASN A 150 12.15 20.66 2.12
CA ASN A 150 12.03 19.49 3.00
C ASN A 150 13.33 18.68 3.06
N LYS A 151 13.52 17.95 4.16
CA LYS A 151 14.67 17.04 4.37
C LYS A 151 14.36 15.58 4.02
N THR A 152 13.09 15.26 3.80
CA THR A 152 12.60 13.89 3.58
C THR A 152 11.70 13.86 2.36
N GLU A 153 11.83 12.80 1.56
CA GLU A 153 10.90 12.52 0.47
C GLU A 153 9.46 12.39 0.99
N LYS A 154 8.51 12.85 0.18
CA LYS A 154 7.08 12.72 0.42
C LYS A 154 6.43 12.08 -0.80
N LEU A 155 5.39 11.29 -0.56
CA LEU A 155 4.56 10.77 -1.64
C LEU A 155 3.60 11.88 -2.07
N LEU A 156 3.78 12.41 -3.27
CA LEU A 156 3.01 13.55 -3.79
C LEU A 156 2.14 13.14 -4.97
N CYS A 157 0.92 13.67 -5.01
CA CYS A 157 0.11 13.72 -6.22
C CYS A 157 0.38 15.05 -6.94
N HIS A 158 0.83 15.00 -8.19
CA HIS A 158 1.14 16.18 -9.00
C HIS A 158 0.78 15.91 -10.47
N PHE A 159 0.95 16.92 -11.34
CA PHE A 159 0.65 16.82 -12.77
C PHE A 159 1.88 16.64 -13.66
N GLY A 160 3.08 16.64 -13.07
CA GLY A 160 4.34 16.49 -13.82
C GLY A 160 4.45 15.15 -14.56
N LYS A 161 5.39 15.07 -15.50
CA LYS A 161 5.72 13.80 -16.16
C LYS A 161 6.31 12.83 -15.14
N ARG A 162 6.00 11.54 -15.30
CA ARG A 162 6.64 10.47 -14.52
C ARG A 162 7.58 9.73 -15.44
N GLU A 163 8.83 9.60 -15.04
CA GLU A 163 9.83 8.87 -15.82
C GLU A 163 10.14 7.53 -15.16
N ARG A 164 10.26 6.47 -15.96
CA ARG A 164 10.59 5.11 -15.50
C ARG A 164 9.71 4.65 -14.33
N TYR A 165 8.45 5.03 -14.35
CA TYR A 165 7.46 4.71 -13.34
C TYR A 165 7.13 3.23 -13.36
N THR A 166 7.51 2.51 -12.31
CA THR A 166 7.14 1.10 -12.14
C THR A 166 5.68 1.01 -11.69
N ILE A 167 4.83 0.21 -12.32
CA ILE A 167 3.38 0.20 -12.05
C ILE A 167 2.75 -1.16 -12.33
N HIS A 168 1.78 -1.55 -11.48
CA HIS A 168 0.98 -2.75 -11.71
C HIS A 168 -0.03 -2.54 -12.86
N TYR A 169 -0.14 -3.52 -13.76
CA TYR A 169 -0.93 -3.37 -14.99
C TYR A 169 -2.42 -2.99 -14.77
N LYS A 170 -3.04 -3.45 -13.67
CA LYS A 170 -4.45 -3.15 -13.38
C LYS A 170 -4.68 -1.67 -13.08
N ILE A 171 -3.77 -1.02 -12.34
CA ILE A 171 -3.91 0.41 -12.04
C ILE A 171 -3.47 1.25 -13.25
N LEU A 172 -2.47 0.82 -14.01
CA LEU A 172 -2.13 1.47 -15.29
C LEU A 172 -3.33 1.49 -16.24
N LYS A 173 -4.07 0.38 -16.37
CA LYS A 173 -5.31 0.33 -17.16
C LYS A 173 -6.36 1.31 -16.65
N LEU A 174 -6.46 1.56 -15.34
CA LEU A 174 -7.36 2.57 -14.79
C LEU A 174 -6.88 3.98 -15.16
N TYR A 175 -5.60 4.28 -14.97
CA TYR A 175 -5.02 5.59 -15.30
C TYR A 175 -5.22 5.94 -16.77
N MET A 176 -4.98 5.00 -17.69
CA MET A 176 -5.22 5.21 -19.12
C MET A 176 -6.70 5.46 -19.42
N LYS A 177 -7.63 4.78 -18.75
CA LYS A 177 -9.07 5.03 -18.88
C LYS A 177 -9.50 6.38 -18.34
N LEU A 178 -8.75 6.93 -17.38
CA LEU A 178 -8.92 8.28 -16.86
C LEU A 178 -8.13 9.33 -17.65
N GLY A 179 -7.47 8.95 -18.75
CA GLY A 179 -6.85 9.87 -19.70
C GLY A 179 -5.31 10.00 -19.61
N ILE A 180 -4.64 9.31 -18.69
CA ILE A 180 -3.17 9.32 -18.63
C ILE A 180 -2.58 8.65 -19.89
N LYS A 181 -1.58 9.30 -20.49
CA LYS A 181 -0.91 8.81 -21.69
C LYS A 181 0.38 8.09 -21.30
N VAL A 182 0.61 6.91 -21.88
CA VAL A 182 1.88 6.18 -21.78
C VAL A 182 2.74 6.61 -22.97
N THR A 183 3.83 7.32 -22.70
CA THR A 183 4.71 7.85 -23.76
C THR A 183 5.84 6.89 -24.09
N ARG A 184 6.30 6.09 -23.11
CA ARG A 184 7.37 5.10 -23.31
C ARG A 184 7.18 3.87 -22.44
N LEU A 185 7.66 2.73 -22.95
CA LEU A 185 7.68 1.44 -22.26
C LEU A 185 9.12 0.91 -22.24
N TYR A 186 9.67 0.61 -21.05
CA TYR A 186 11.05 0.18 -20.86
C TYR A 186 11.19 -1.31 -20.57
N LYS A 187 10.48 -1.79 -19.55
CA LYS A 187 10.56 -3.18 -19.07
C LYS A 187 9.17 -3.70 -18.75
N ILE A 188 8.95 -4.99 -19.01
CA ILE A 188 7.72 -5.71 -18.66
C ILE A 188 8.11 -6.96 -17.87
N LEU A 189 7.68 -7.03 -16.62
CA LEU A 189 7.81 -8.21 -15.77
C LEU A 189 6.48 -8.95 -15.78
N GLN A 190 6.43 -10.13 -16.41
CA GLN A 190 5.29 -11.03 -16.37
C GLN A 190 5.38 -11.96 -15.16
N PHE A 191 4.24 -12.35 -14.61
CA PHE A 191 4.12 -13.34 -13.54
C PHE A 191 2.77 -14.06 -13.63
N LYS A 192 2.68 -15.24 -13.00
CA LYS A 192 1.39 -15.87 -12.69
C LYS A 192 0.77 -15.25 -11.45
N GLN A 193 -0.55 -15.12 -11.47
CA GLN A 193 -1.33 -14.55 -10.38
C GLN A 193 -2.53 -15.41 -10.00
N SER A 194 -2.89 -15.38 -8.72
CA SER A 194 -4.10 -16.03 -8.20
C SER A 194 -4.58 -15.32 -6.94
N ALA A 195 -5.84 -15.50 -6.55
CA ALA A 195 -6.40 -14.91 -5.33
C ALA A 195 -6.09 -15.75 -4.08
N PHE A 196 -4.83 -16.17 -3.92
CA PHE A 196 -4.43 -17.18 -2.94
C PHE A 196 -4.60 -16.75 -1.48
N MET A 197 -4.61 -15.44 -1.18
CA MET A 197 -4.87 -14.94 0.18
C MET A 197 -6.36 -14.73 0.48
N LYS A 198 -7.25 -14.82 -0.51
CA LYS A 198 -8.68 -14.51 -0.33
C LYS A 198 -9.33 -15.35 0.76
N SER A 199 -9.13 -16.67 0.73
CA SER A 199 -9.72 -17.58 1.74
C SER A 199 -9.24 -17.27 3.17
N TYR A 200 -7.96 -16.90 3.32
CA TYR A 200 -7.40 -16.47 4.60
C TYR A 200 -8.04 -15.17 5.11
N ILE A 201 -8.20 -14.17 4.23
CA ILE A 201 -8.85 -12.89 4.59
C ILE A 201 -10.33 -13.11 4.94
N ASP A 202 -11.05 -13.91 4.16
CA ASP A 202 -12.45 -14.24 4.40
C ASP A 202 -12.63 -14.96 5.74
N MET A 203 -11.74 -15.92 6.05
CA MET A 203 -11.74 -16.64 7.33
C MET A 203 -11.58 -15.68 8.52
N ASN A 204 -10.58 -14.79 8.48
CA ASN A 204 -10.36 -13.84 9.57
C ASN A 204 -11.48 -12.80 9.69
N THR A 205 -12.07 -12.39 8.55
CA THR A 205 -13.25 -11.50 8.54
C THR A 205 -14.45 -12.18 9.20
N ALA A 206 -14.69 -13.46 8.90
CA ALA A 206 -15.76 -14.24 9.51
C ALA A 206 -15.53 -14.48 11.02
N LEU A 207 -14.28 -14.72 11.43
CA LEU A 207 -13.90 -14.84 12.84
C LEU A 207 -14.09 -13.51 13.58
N ARG A 208 -13.70 -12.39 12.96
CA ARG A 208 -13.91 -11.04 13.51
C ARG A 208 -15.39 -10.71 13.69
N ALA A 209 -16.24 -11.09 12.73
CA ALA A 209 -17.69 -10.87 12.83
C ALA A 209 -18.35 -11.70 13.95
N LYS A 210 -17.80 -12.89 14.26
CA LYS A 210 -18.29 -13.78 15.33
C LYS A 210 -17.72 -13.43 16.71
N ALA A 211 -16.67 -12.62 16.78
CA ALA A 211 -16.02 -12.25 18.03
C ALA A 211 -16.94 -11.41 18.91
N THR A 212 -17.06 -11.79 20.18
CA THR A 212 -17.95 -11.13 21.15
C THR A 212 -17.24 -10.05 21.97
N ASN A 213 -15.90 -10.07 21.98
CA ASN A 213 -15.07 -9.14 22.74
C ASN A 213 -14.11 -8.36 21.82
N ASP A 214 -13.69 -7.19 22.29
CA ASP A 214 -12.87 -6.27 21.50
C ASP A 214 -11.47 -6.81 21.25
N PHE A 215 -10.90 -7.55 22.21
CA PHE A 215 -9.61 -8.20 22.04
C PHE A 215 -9.59 -9.13 20.83
N GLU A 216 -10.56 -10.03 20.70
CA GLU A 216 -10.65 -10.96 19.56
C GLU A 216 -10.89 -10.22 18.25
N LYS A 217 -11.74 -9.19 18.25
CA LYS A 217 -11.99 -8.36 17.06
C LYS A 217 -10.69 -7.70 16.57
N ASP A 218 -9.93 -7.12 17.48
CA ASP A 218 -8.66 -6.46 17.19
C ASP A 218 -7.58 -7.47 16.78
N PHE A 219 -7.57 -8.64 17.41
CA PHE A 219 -6.65 -9.72 17.06
C PHE A 219 -6.88 -10.20 15.62
N PHE A 220 -8.12 -10.49 15.21
CA PHE A 220 -8.40 -10.91 13.83
C PHE A 220 -8.15 -9.81 12.81
N LYS A 221 -8.37 -8.54 13.18
CA LYS A 221 -7.97 -7.38 12.36
C LYS A 221 -6.44 -7.33 12.19
N LEU A 222 -5.70 -7.50 13.28
CA LEU A 222 -4.24 -7.51 13.28
C LEU A 222 -3.68 -8.65 12.43
N MET A 223 -4.29 -9.84 12.47
CA MET A 223 -3.88 -10.99 11.63
C MET A 223 -3.96 -10.68 10.14
N ASN A 224 -4.97 -9.94 9.68
CA ASN A 224 -5.06 -9.51 8.29
C ASN A 224 -4.00 -8.45 7.95
N ASN A 225 -3.90 -7.39 8.76
CA ASN A 225 -2.95 -6.30 8.53
C ASN A 225 -1.49 -6.76 8.58
N SER A 226 -1.19 -7.73 9.45
CA SER A 226 0.17 -8.21 9.65
C SER A 226 0.72 -8.96 8.44
N VAL A 227 -0.13 -9.71 7.71
CA VAL A 227 0.30 -10.42 6.50
C VAL A 227 0.78 -9.43 5.44
N PHE A 228 0.05 -8.32 5.24
CA PHE A 228 0.50 -7.25 4.37
C PHE A 228 1.84 -6.67 4.85
N GLY A 229 1.96 -6.33 6.13
CA GLY A 229 3.21 -5.81 6.70
C GLY A 229 4.42 -6.72 6.46
N LYS A 230 4.22 -8.04 6.51
CA LYS A 230 5.27 -9.04 6.21
C LYS A 230 5.71 -9.07 4.75
N THR A 231 4.82 -8.77 3.81
CA THR A 231 5.19 -8.61 2.39
C THR A 231 6.01 -7.34 2.13
N MET A 232 5.95 -6.37 3.04
CA MET A 232 6.64 -5.07 2.93
C MET A 232 7.89 -4.99 3.82
N GLU A 233 8.34 -6.12 4.39
CA GLU A 233 9.46 -6.13 5.32
C GLU A 233 10.77 -5.74 4.63
N ASN A 234 11.33 -4.59 5.01
CA ASN A 234 12.60 -4.12 4.47
C ASN A 234 13.78 -4.78 5.18
N ILE A 235 14.34 -5.79 4.53
CA ILE A 235 15.50 -6.53 5.03
C ILE A 235 16.80 -5.71 5.05
N ARG A 236 16.90 -4.62 4.28
CA ARG A 236 18.08 -3.73 4.26
C ARG A 236 18.23 -2.94 5.57
N ASN A 237 17.12 -2.73 6.28
CA ASN A 237 17.11 -2.06 7.58
C ASN A 237 17.53 -2.98 8.74
N ARG A 238 17.69 -4.29 8.49
CA ARG A 238 18.14 -5.23 9.53
C ARG A 238 19.60 -4.97 9.86
N GLN A 239 19.92 -5.04 11.15
CA GLN A 239 21.27 -4.84 11.69
C GLN A 239 21.64 -6.02 12.59
N ASN A 240 22.95 -6.26 12.73
CA ASN A 240 23.47 -7.18 13.73
C ASN A 240 23.77 -6.38 14.99
N ILE A 241 23.29 -6.87 16.14
CA ILE A 241 23.56 -6.25 17.45
C ILE A 241 24.31 -7.26 18.28
N PHE A 242 25.47 -6.85 18.81
CA PHE A 242 26.29 -7.68 19.69
C PHE A 242 26.37 -7.04 21.07
N PHE A 243 26.03 -7.81 22.10
CA PHE A 243 26.20 -7.41 23.49
C PHE A 243 27.55 -7.90 23.97
N GLU A 244 28.41 -6.98 24.41
CA GLU A 244 29.78 -7.29 24.84
C GLU A 244 30.08 -6.56 26.16
N SER A 245 30.84 -7.24 27.02
CA SER A 245 31.34 -6.74 28.30
C SER A 245 32.87 -6.68 28.36
N ASN A 246 33.55 -7.23 27.36
CA ASN A 246 35.01 -7.33 27.30
C ASN A 246 35.58 -6.27 26.33
N GLU A 247 36.49 -5.44 26.84
CA GLU A 247 37.09 -4.33 26.10
C GLU A 247 37.78 -4.76 24.79
N ASN A 248 38.55 -5.85 24.80
CA ASN A 248 39.23 -6.34 23.59
C ASN A 248 38.23 -6.76 22.51
N ARG A 249 37.11 -7.38 22.88
CA ARG A 249 36.04 -7.75 21.94
C ARG A 249 35.32 -6.51 21.40
N ILE A 250 35.11 -5.50 22.24
CA ILE A 250 34.53 -4.23 21.83
C ILE A 250 35.44 -3.56 20.80
N LEU A 251 36.72 -3.39 21.09
CA LEU A 251 37.69 -2.77 20.17
C LEU A 251 37.80 -3.52 18.84
N ASN A 252 37.81 -4.85 18.86
CA ASN A 252 37.80 -5.67 17.64
C ASN A 252 36.55 -5.44 16.77
N ARG A 253 35.39 -5.26 17.39
CA ARG A 253 34.15 -5.01 16.63
C ARG A 253 34.04 -3.57 16.12
N VAL A 254 34.46 -2.59 16.91
CA VAL A 254 34.49 -1.17 16.51
C VAL A 254 35.42 -0.94 15.32
N SER A 255 36.51 -1.72 15.20
CA SER A 255 37.43 -1.62 14.07
C SER A 255 36.89 -2.22 12.75
N LYS A 256 35.73 -2.90 12.76
CA LYS A 256 35.15 -3.47 11.54
C LYS A 256 34.49 -2.39 10.69
N PHE A 257 34.66 -2.48 9.37
CA PHE A 257 34.11 -1.50 8.41
C PHE A 257 32.58 -1.36 8.45
N ASN A 258 31.87 -2.38 8.91
CA ASN A 258 30.43 -2.39 9.03
C ASN A 258 29.93 -1.99 10.42
N TYR A 259 30.78 -1.44 11.28
CA TYR A 259 30.37 -0.82 12.54
C TYR A 259 29.52 0.44 12.28
N LYS A 260 28.48 0.65 13.09
CA LYS A 260 27.57 1.81 12.98
C LYS A 260 27.69 2.75 14.17
N HIS A 261 27.36 2.24 15.36
CA HIS A 261 27.42 2.97 16.63
C HIS A 261 27.32 1.98 17.80
N TYR A 262 27.46 2.47 19.03
CA TYR A 262 27.24 1.70 20.25
C TYR A 262 26.17 2.35 21.14
N THR A 263 25.58 1.54 22.01
CA THR A 263 24.68 1.97 23.10
C THR A 263 25.19 1.35 24.40
N ILE A 264 25.45 2.18 25.41
CA ILE A 264 25.88 1.71 26.74
C ILE A 264 24.62 1.40 27.56
N PHE A 265 24.51 0.18 28.08
CA PHE A 265 23.40 -0.23 28.94
C PHE A 265 23.79 -0.18 30.43
N SER A 266 25.04 -0.51 30.74
CA SER A 266 25.62 -0.42 32.08
C SER A 266 27.14 -0.37 31.97
N ASP A 267 27.82 -0.15 33.09
CA ASP A 267 29.29 -0.10 33.19
C ASP A 267 29.98 -1.34 32.57
N ASN A 268 29.30 -2.49 32.58
CA ASN A 268 29.83 -3.77 32.09
C ASN A 268 29.08 -4.30 30.86
N LEU A 269 28.23 -3.51 30.20
CA LEU A 269 27.45 -3.99 29.06
C LEU A 269 27.25 -2.91 28.00
N ILE A 270 27.78 -3.17 26.80
CA ILE A 270 27.63 -2.32 25.63
C ILE A 270 26.98 -3.14 24.51
N ALA A 271 26.00 -2.54 23.82
CA ALA A 271 25.49 -3.06 22.56
C ALA A 271 26.17 -2.36 21.38
N LEU A 272 26.75 -3.16 20.50
CA LEU A 272 27.42 -2.70 19.28
C LEU A 272 26.51 -2.96 18.09
N HIS A 273 26.09 -1.88 17.44
CA HIS A 273 25.22 -1.92 16.27
C HIS A 273 26.07 -2.00 15.00
N MET A 274 25.80 -2.99 14.16
CA MET A 274 26.57 -3.27 12.95
C MET A 274 25.66 -3.42 11.74
N TYR A 275 26.06 -2.83 10.62
CA TYR A 275 25.43 -3.08 9.32
C TYR A 275 25.61 -4.54 8.90
N LYS A 276 24.65 -5.08 8.16
CA LYS A 276 24.81 -6.38 7.50
C LYS A 276 25.67 -6.22 6.24
N THR A 277 26.67 -7.10 6.10
CA THR A 277 27.53 -7.17 4.91
C THR A 277 26.89 -8.02 3.80
N GLU A 278 26.01 -8.94 4.18
CA GLU A 278 25.27 -9.82 3.28
C GLU A 278 23.77 -9.74 3.61
N ILE A 279 22.96 -9.68 2.57
CA ILE A 279 21.50 -9.59 2.66
C ILE A 279 20.90 -10.72 1.84
N VAL A 280 20.07 -11.53 2.48
CA VAL A 280 19.31 -12.60 1.82
C VAL A 280 17.91 -12.09 1.52
N PHE A 281 17.60 -11.89 0.24
CA PHE A 281 16.27 -11.50 -0.22
C PHE A 281 15.29 -12.68 -0.22
N ASP A 282 14.66 -12.89 0.93
CA ASP A 282 13.72 -13.98 1.22
C ASP A 282 12.28 -13.48 1.47
N LYS A 283 11.95 -12.28 0.97
CA LYS A 283 10.64 -11.63 1.17
C LYS A 283 9.93 -11.41 -0.16
N PRO A 284 8.63 -11.74 -0.26
CA PRO A 284 7.86 -11.61 -1.50
C PRO A 284 7.36 -10.17 -1.69
N ILE A 285 8.29 -9.21 -1.88
CA ILE A 285 8.00 -7.78 -1.98
C ILE A 285 7.07 -7.41 -3.15
N TYR A 286 7.02 -8.25 -4.18
CA TYR A 286 6.08 -8.12 -5.31
C TYR A 286 4.62 -8.19 -4.87
N VAL A 287 4.31 -8.93 -3.80
CA VAL A 287 2.94 -9.02 -3.26
C VAL A 287 2.56 -7.68 -2.65
N GLY A 288 3.42 -7.16 -1.78
CA GLY A 288 3.18 -5.90 -1.09
C GLY A 288 3.10 -4.71 -2.06
N PHE A 289 3.98 -4.67 -3.06
CA PHE A 289 3.89 -3.74 -4.18
C PHE A 289 2.52 -3.82 -4.89
N SER A 290 2.09 -5.04 -5.22
CA SER A 290 0.80 -5.23 -5.93
C SER A 290 -0.37 -4.79 -5.06
N VAL A 291 -0.38 -5.13 -3.77
CA VAL A 291 -1.43 -4.71 -2.82
C VAL A 291 -1.54 -3.18 -2.73
N LEU A 292 -0.40 -2.47 -2.69
CA LEU A 292 -0.36 -1.01 -2.65
C LEU A 292 -0.92 -0.35 -3.91
N ASP A 293 -0.67 -0.92 -5.09
CA ASP A 293 -1.25 -0.42 -6.35
C ASP A 293 -2.72 -0.83 -6.51
N LEU A 294 -3.09 -2.05 -6.11
CA LEU A 294 -4.47 -2.53 -6.20
C LEU A 294 -5.40 -1.77 -5.26
N SER A 295 -5.00 -1.51 -4.01
CA SER A 295 -5.79 -0.72 -3.06
C SER A 295 -6.15 0.67 -3.60
N LYS A 296 -5.20 1.35 -4.26
CA LYS A 296 -5.45 2.65 -4.92
C LYS A 296 -6.54 2.57 -5.99
N ILE A 297 -6.70 1.44 -6.69
CA ILE A 297 -7.78 1.26 -7.69
C ILE A 297 -9.15 1.46 -7.04
N LEU A 298 -9.37 0.95 -5.83
CA LEU A 298 -10.65 1.09 -5.14
C LEU A 298 -10.93 2.56 -4.82
N MET A 299 -9.95 3.25 -4.24
CA MET A 299 -10.05 4.67 -3.88
C MET A 299 -10.28 5.55 -5.11
N TYR A 300 -9.51 5.36 -6.18
CA TYR A 300 -9.68 6.12 -7.42
C TYR A 300 -11.01 5.81 -8.11
N LYS A 301 -11.49 4.57 -8.10
CA LYS A 301 -12.81 4.24 -8.65
C LYS A 301 -13.92 4.91 -7.85
N PHE A 302 -13.85 4.86 -6.52
CA PHE A 302 -14.85 5.52 -5.68
C PHE A 302 -14.88 7.03 -5.96
N HIS A 303 -13.72 7.69 -6.02
CA HIS A 303 -13.66 9.11 -6.32
C HIS A 303 -14.13 9.46 -7.74
N TYR A 304 -13.52 8.88 -8.77
CA TYR A 304 -13.73 9.31 -10.17
C TYR A 304 -14.92 8.66 -10.87
N LYS A 305 -15.41 7.51 -10.39
CA LYS A 305 -16.50 6.79 -11.06
C LYS A 305 -17.82 6.80 -10.30
N ILE A 306 -17.80 7.12 -9.01
CA ILE A 306 -19.00 7.14 -8.17
C ILE A 306 -19.25 8.57 -7.69
N MET A 307 -18.32 9.14 -6.91
CA MET A 307 -18.54 10.42 -6.25
C MET A 307 -18.51 11.62 -7.22
N LYS A 308 -17.48 11.75 -8.07
CA LYS A 308 -17.37 12.85 -9.05
C LYS A 308 -18.53 12.89 -10.05
N PRO A 309 -19.05 11.76 -10.58
CA PRO A 309 -20.22 11.80 -11.47
C PRO A 309 -21.56 12.05 -10.77
N LYS A 310 -21.74 11.62 -9.51
CA LYS A 310 -23.02 11.79 -8.77
C LYS A 310 -23.27 13.25 -8.37
N PHE A 311 -22.22 13.99 -8.03
CA PHE A 311 -22.33 15.35 -7.51
C PHE A 311 -21.69 16.37 -8.47
N SER A 312 -22.46 17.38 -8.87
CA SER A 312 -21.98 18.47 -9.73
C SER A 312 -20.94 19.36 -9.05
N ASN A 313 -21.04 19.53 -7.73
CA ASN A 313 -20.10 20.31 -6.93
C ASN A 313 -19.60 19.51 -5.72
N ILE A 314 -18.50 18.80 -5.95
CA ILE A 314 -17.80 18.00 -4.96
C ILE A 314 -16.30 18.30 -4.97
N ARG A 315 -15.75 18.51 -3.78
CA ARG A 315 -14.33 18.71 -3.54
C ARG A 315 -13.84 17.67 -2.55
N LEU A 316 -12.80 16.92 -2.93
CA LEU A 316 -12.09 16.10 -1.95
C LEU A 316 -11.23 17.02 -1.11
N MET A 317 -11.54 17.15 0.17
CA MET A 317 -10.85 18.04 1.11
C MET A 317 -9.56 17.40 1.61
N TYR A 318 -9.64 16.13 1.97
CA TYR A 318 -8.55 15.39 2.58
C TYR A 318 -8.67 13.90 2.25
N MET A 319 -7.53 13.25 2.10
CA MET A 319 -7.40 11.80 1.99
C MET A 319 -6.35 11.32 2.98
N ASP A 320 -6.62 10.22 3.67
CA ASP A 320 -5.59 9.43 4.33
C ASP A 320 -5.83 7.95 4.07
N THR A 321 -5.04 7.40 3.16
CA THR A 321 -4.97 6.00 2.73
C THR A 321 -6.30 5.40 2.25
N ASP A 322 -7.18 5.05 3.17
CA ASP A 322 -8.49 4.42 3.00
C ASP A 322 -9.67 5.34 3.31
N SER A 323 -9.40 6.57 3.75
CA SER A 323 -10.43 7.55 4.08
C SER A 323 -10.45 8.76 3.15
N PHE A 324 -11.64 9.32 2.95
CA PHE A 324 -11.90 10.56 2.25
C PHE A 324 -12.78 11.49 3.09
N ILE A 325 -12.42 12.78 3.10
CA ILE A 325 -13.29 13.86 3.56
C ILE A 325 -13.70 14.67 2.34
N TYR A 326 -15.01 14.76 2.08
CA TYR A 326 -15.56 15.57 0.99
C TYR A 326 -16.28 16.80 1.52
N GLU A 327 -16.17 17.92 0.81
CA GLU A 327 -17.18 18.98 0.81
C GLU A 327 -18.11 18.73 -0.39
N ILE A 328 -19.41 18.57 -0.12
CA ILE A 328 -20.43 18.29 -1.13
C ILE A 328 -21.51 19.36 -1.04
N SER A 329 -21.79 20.03 -2.15
CA SER A 329 -22.93 20.94 -2.25
C SER A 329 -24.13 20.19 -2.83
N THR A 330 -25.17 20.00 -2.03
CA THR A 330 -26.41 19.30 -2.40
C THR A 330 -27.55 19.73 -1.47
N TYR A 331 -28.80 19.46 -1.84
CA TYR A 331 -29.95 19.75 -0.99
C TYR A 331 -29.95 18.88 0.27
N ASP A 332 -29.82 17.56 0.12
CA ASP A 332 -29.81 16.63 1.24
C ASP A 332 -28.95 15.39 0.95
N ILE A 333 -27.76 15.37 1.56
CA ILE A 333 -26.81 14.28 1.36
C ILE A 333 -27.37 12.94 1.86
N TYR A 334 -28.24 12.93 2.89
CA TYR A 334 -28.74 11.68 3.46
C TYR A 334 -29.75 11.00 2.53
N GLU A 335 -30.52 11.78 1.77
CA GLU A 335 -31.39 11.23 0.72
C GLU A 335 -30.57 10.78 -0.49
N ASP A 336 -29.59 11.59 -0.93
CA ASP A 336 -28.70 11.23 -2.04
C ASP A 336 -27.98 9.89 -1.82
N MET A 337 -27.59 9.63 -0.56
CA MET A 337 -26.90 8.41 -0.15
C MET A 337 -27.79 7.17 -0.06
N LYS A 338 -29.12 7.31 0.04
CA LYS A 338 -30.03 6.15 -0.01
C LYS A 338 -30.11 5.54 -1.41
N GLU A 339 -29.77 6.32 -2.43
CA GLU A 339 -29.78 5.91 -3.83
C GLU A 339 -28.41 5.40 -4.33
N MET A 340 -27.40 5.37 -3.46
CA MET A 340 -26.03 4.88 -3.75
C MET A 340 -25.85 3.42 -3.34
#